data_AF-A0A4R0KYU0-F1
#
_entry.id   AF-A0A4R0KYU0-F1
#
_cell.length_a   1.000
_cell.length_b   1.000
_cell.length_c   1.000
_cell.angle_alpha   90.00
_cell.angle_beta   90.00
_cell.angle_gamma   90.00
#
_symmetry.space_group_name_H-M   'P 1'
#
loop_
_entity.id
_entity.type
_entity.pdbx_description
1 polymer ?
#
loop_
_entity_poly.entity_id
_entity_poly.type
_entity_poly.pdbx_seq_one_letter_code
_entity_poly.pdbx_strand_id
1 'polypeptide(L)'
;MRMEVLHVADCPNLLPLLERLAQVTDLPISTRTIESPADAERFGMAGSPTLLVDGQNPFEAGATPSLACRLSVPSTKQLREAINASGRPATEILSTWRRRAVPLDAVTRTAHREVLRAFAASGAPPVGGTTKALEALHELDAIRLSPEGKIAVAYPFSATPTRHRVRIADQVDVYAMCAVDALGIAPMLGQDTVIQSADPTDGSGITVVRRTGSTHWDPAGAVVFIGADPGGGPSADCCCDYLNFFATRAAAEAWTAAHPQVPGQIINQREAEDLAVRLFGHLLEE
;
A
#
# COMPACT_ATOMS: atom_id res chain seq x y z
N MET A 1 -11.62 -9.74 -2.69
CA MET A 1 -11.81 -9.51 -4.14
C MET A 1 -13.11 -10.18 -4.58
N ARG A 2 -14.10 -9.39 -4.98
CA ARG A 2 -15.41 -9.82 -5.48
C ARG A 2 -15.37 -9.81 -7.01
N MET A 3 -15.73 -10.92 -7.64
CA MET A 3 -15.78 -11.03 -9.10
C MET A 3 -17.22 -11.19 -9.56
N GLU A 4 -17.66 -10.32 -10.47
CA GLU A 4 -18.99 -10.35 -11.05
C GLU A 4 -18.90 -10.24 -12.58
N VAL A 5 -19.70 -11.02 -13.31
CA VAL A 5 -19.82 -10.91 -14.76
C VAL A 5 -21.21 -10.41 -15.12
N LEU A 6 -21.27 -9.25 -15.74
CA LEU A 6 -22.49 -8.67 -16.28
C LEU A 6 -22.72 -9.17 -17.70
N HIS A 7 -23.94 -9.56 -18.04
CA HIS A 7 -24.27 -10.03 -19.39
C HIS A 7 -25.73 -9.76 -19.76
N VAL A 8 -26.05 -9.71 -21.05
CA VAL A 8 -27.45 -9.79 -21.52
C VAL A 8 -27.94 -11.23 -21.53
N ALA A 9 -29.27 -11.42 -21.66
CA ALA A 9 -29.85 -12.72 -21.96
C ALA A 9 -29.23 -13.34 -23.22
N ASP A 10 -29.01 -14.65 -23.19
CA ASP A 10 -28.48 -15.44 -24.32
C ASP A 10 -27.12 -14.95 -24.87
N CYS A 11 -26.29 -14.32 -24.04
CA CYS A 11 -24.96 -13.87 -24.45
C CYS A 11 -24.07 -15.07 -24.85
N PRO A 12 -23.63 -15.17 -26.12
CA PRO A 12 -22.85 -16.32 -26.60
C PRO A 12 -21.44 -16.37 -25.99
N ASN A 13 -20.97 -15.25 -25.47
CA ASN A 13 -19.62 -15.07 -24.93
C ASN A 13 -19.55 -15.25 -23.41
N LEU A 14 -20.67 -15.46 -22.72
CA LEU A 14 -20.70 -15.66 -21.27
C LEU A 14 -19.95 -16.93 -20.85
N LEU A 15 -20.33 -18.09 -21.39
CA LEU A 15 -19.70 -19.37 -21.05
C LEU A 15 -18.19 -19.38 -21.37
N PRO A 16 -17.73 -18.95 -22.56
CA PRO A 16 -16.30 -18.86 -22.85
C PRO A 16 -15.52 -17.95 -21.89
N LEU A 17 -16.14 -16.88 -21.37
CA LEU A 17 -15.50 -16.02 -20.37
C LEU A 17 -15.38 -16.73 -19.02
N LEU A 18 -16.45 -17.38 -18.55
CA LEU A 18 -16.44 -18.12 -17.28
C LEU A 18 -15.45 -19.29 -17.28
N GLU A 19 -15.38 -20.04 -18.39
CA GLU A 19 -14.40 -21.13 -18.55
C GLU A 19 -12.95 -20.63 -18.48
N ARG A 20 -12.66 -19.45 -19.05
CA ARG A 20 -11.33 -18.85 -18.97
C ARG A 20 -11.04 -18.28 -17.60
N LEU A 21 -12.04 -17.74 -16.91
CA LEU A 21 -11.90 -17.27 -15.53
C LEU A 21 -11.58 -18.43 -14.58
N ALA A 22 -12.26 -19.57 -14.72
CA ALA A 22 -11.98 -20.78 -13.94
C ALA A 22 -10.56 -21.34 -14.15
N GLN A 23 -9.89 -21.00 -15.26
CA GLN A 23 -8.49 -21.38 -15.52
C GLN A 23 -7.47 -20.44 -14.86
N VAL A 24 -7.90 -19.28 -14.36
CA VAL A 24 -6.99 -18.25 -13.84
C VAL A 24 -7.27 -17.84 -12.40
N THR A 25 -8.39 -18.26 -11.81
CA THR A 25 -8.75 -17.99 -10.42
C THR A 25 -9.72 -19.05 -9.89
N ASP A 26 -9.57 -19.39 -8.60
CA ASP A 26 -10.48 -20.28 -7.87
C ASP A 26 -11.54 -19.50 -7.07
N LEU A 27 -11.56 -18.17 -7.20
CA LEU A 27 -12.50 -17.32 -6.48
C LEU A 27 -13.92 -17.45 -7.04
N PRO A 28 -14.96 -17.36 -6.19
CA PRO A 28 -16.34 -17.42 -6.63
C PRO A 28 -16.68 -16.23 -7.55
N ILE A 29 -17.32 -16.53 -8.68
CA ILE A 29 -17.75 -15.55 -9.68
C ILE A 29 -19.28 -15.55 -9.73
N SER A 30 -19.89 -14.41 -9.44
CA SER A 30 -21.34 -14.22 -9.63
C SER A 30 -21.63 -13.70 -11.03
N THR A 31 -22.79 -14.07 -11.58
CA THR A 31 -23.28 -13.54 -12.86
C THR A 31 -24.52 -12.69 -12.63
N ARG A 32 -24.66 -11.60 -13.40
CA ARG A 32 -25.84 -10.74 -13.37
C ARG A 32 -26.34 -10.47 -14.78
N THR A 33 -27.61 -10.78 -15.02
CA THR A 33 -28.30 -10.41 -16.25
C THR A 33 -28.66 -8.93 -16.22
N ILE A 34 -28.37 -8.21 -17.29
CA ILE A 34 -28.70 -6.80 -17.51
C ILE A 34 -29.65 -6.71 -18.71
N GLU A 35 -30.82 -6.11 -18.49
CA GLU A 35 -31.92 -6.12 -19.48
C GLU A 35 -32.20 -4.73 -20.08
N SER A 36 -31.70 -3.65 -19.44
CA SER A 36 -32.01 -2.28 -19.83
C SER A 36 -30.75 -1.40 -19.91
N PRO A 37 -30.74 -0.35 -20.76
CA PRO A 37 -29.65 0.62 -20.78
C PRO A 37 -29.45 1.33 -19.43
N ALA A 38 -30.53 1.54 -18.67
CA ALA A 38 -30.47 2.14 -17.34
C ALA A 38 -29.74 1.22 -16.34
N ASP A 39 -29.97 -0.10 -16.42
CA ASP A 39 -29.22 -1.07 -15.61
C ASP A 39 -27.77 -1.19 -16.08
N ALA A 40 -27.51 -1.10 -17.39
CA ALA A 40 -26.15 -1.08 -17.91
C ALA A 40 -25.35 0.12 -17.36
N GLU A 41 -25.96 1.30 -17.25
CA GLU A 41 -25.34 2.46 -16.61
C GLU A 41 -25.18 2.25 -15.10
N ARG A 42 -26.24 1.82 -14.41
CA ARG A 42 -26.24 1.59 -12.95
C ARG A 42 -25.17 0.60 -12.50
N PHE A 43 -24.94 -0.46 -13.27
CA PHE A 43 -24.01 -1.53 -12.94
C PHE A 43 -22.67 -1.41 -13.69
N GLY A 44 -22.49 -0.43 -14.57
CA GLY A 44 -21.23 -0.19 -15.27
C GLY A 44 -20.92 -1.22 -16.37
N MET A 45 -21.95 -1.76 -17.03
CA MET A 45 -21.80 -2.68 -18.13
C MET A 45 -21.37 -1.95 -19.40
N ALA A 46 -20.15 -2.20 -19.88
CA ALA A 46 -19.59 -1.63 -21.09
C ALA A 46 -19.68 -2.61 -22.28
N GLY A 47 -20.77 -3.38 -22.36
CA GLY A 47 -20.99 -4.44 -23.35
C GLY A 47 -20.95 -5.86 -22.77
N SER A 48 -21.67 -6.79 -23.42
CA SER A 48 -21.86 -8.16 -22.93
C SER A 48 -20.79 -9.12 -23.47
N PRO A 49 -20.14 -9.95 -22.63
CA PRO A 49 -20.09 -9.87 -21.17
C PRO A 49 -19.07 -8.83 -20.67
N THR A 50 -19.29 -8.25 -19.49
CA THR A 50 -18.32 -7.38 -18.80
C THR A 50 -17.89 -8.05 -17.50
N LEU A 51 -16.58 -8.25 -17.31
CA LEU A 51 -16.02 -8.64 -16.02
C LEU A 51 -15.87 -7.41 -15.14
N LEU A 52 -16.37 -7.49 -13.92
CA LEU A 52 -16.11 -6.55 -12.83
C LEU A 52 -15.27 -7.23 -11.75
N VAL A 53 -14.20 -6.56 -11.34
CA VAL A 53 -13.40 -6.92 -10.17
C VAL A 53 -13.56 -5.80 -9.14
N ASP A 54 -14.09 -6.14 -7.97
CA ASP A 54 -14.45 -5.19 -6.92
C ASP A 54 -15.36 -4.05 -7.41
N GLY A 55 -16.19 -4.34 -8.42
CA GLY A 55 -17.13 -3.38 -9.02
C GLY A 55 -16.55 -2.51 -10.15
N GLN A 56 -15.31 -2.73 -10.56
CA GLN A 56 -14.66 -1.99 -11.66
C GLN A 56 -14.37 -2.88 -12.87
N ASN A 57 -14.58 -2.35 -14.07
CA ASN A 57 -14.18 -3.02 -15.31
C ASN A 57 -12.66 -2.82 -15.54
N PRO A 58 -11.84 -3.87 -15.50
CA PRO A 58 -10.39 -3.73 -15.57
C PRO A 58 -9.84 -3.55 -16.99
N PHE A 59 -10.69 -3.71 -18.01
CA PHE A 59 -10.28 -3.59 -19.41
C PHE A 59 -10.56 -2.21 -20.00
N GLU A 60 -11.60 -1.53 -19.51
CA GLU A 60 -12.06 -0.26 -20.07
C GLU A 60 -12.66 0.64 -18.98
N ALA A 61 -11.78 1.32 -18.23
CA ALA A 61 -12.21 2.30 -17.22
C ALA A 61 -12.91 3.49 -17.90
N GLY A 62 -14.16 3.77 -17.51
CA GLY A 62 -14.93 4.91 -18.03
C GLY A 62 -15.52 4.71 -19.43
N ALA A 63 -15.63 3.46 -19.91
CA ALA A 63 -16.34 3.17 -21.15
C ALA A 63 -17.83 3.52 -21.07
N THR A 64 -18.39 3.92 -22.22
CA THR A 64 -19.82 4.22 -22.35
C THR A 64 -20.65 2.97 -22.05
N PRO A 65 -21.63 3.03 -21.12
CA PRO A 65 -22.50 1.92 -20.83
C PRO A 65 -23.21 1.40 -22.09
N SER A 66 -23.27 0.08 -22.25
CA SER A 66 -23.79 -0.56 -23.46
C SER A 66 -24.28 -1.98 -23.19
N LEU A 67 -25.42 -2.32 -23.83
CA LEU A 67 -25.94 -3.69 -23.91
C LEU A 67 -25.34 -4.48 -25.09
N ALA A 68 -24.54 -3.85 -25.95
CA ALA A 68 -24.02 -4.47 -27.15
C ALA A 68 -23.10 -5.66 -26.83
N CYS A 69 -23.14 -6.70 -27.66
CA CYS A 69 -22.24 -7.84 -27.51
C CYS A 69 -20.80 -7.46 -27.88
N ARG A 70 -19.85 -7.86 -27.04
CA ARG A 70 -18.42 -7.79 -27.37
C ARG A 70 -18.10 -8.82 -28.45
N LEU A 71 -17.30 -8.41 -29.43
CA LEU A 71 -16.85 -9.26 -30.53
C LEU A 71 -15.87 -10.35 -30.07
N SER A 72 -15.20 -10.14 -28.94
CA SER A 72 -14.21 -11.07 -28.41
C SER A 72 -14.26 -11.15 -26.89
N VAL A 73 -13.83 -12.30 -26.38
CA VAL A 73 -13.61 -12.57 -24.96
C VAL A 73 -12.11 -12.37 -24.65
N PRO A 74 -11.73 -11.71 -23.55
CA PRO A 74 -10.34 -11.60 -23.13
C PRO A 74 -9.65 -12.96 -23.00
N SER A 75 -8.38 -13.05 -23.40
CA SER A 75 -7.56 -14.26 -23.26
C SER A 75 -7.25 -14.57 -21.79
N THR A 76 -6.88 -15.81 -21.47
CA THR A 76 -6.45 -16.20 -20.10
C THR A 76 -5.27 -15.37 -19.60
N LYS A 77 -4.35 -14.98 -20.49
CA LYS A 77 -3.25 -14.05 -20.16
C LYS A 77 -3.79 -12.68 -19.72
N GLN A 78 -4.68 -12.08 -20.53
CA GLN A 78 -5.30 -10.80 -20.22
C GLN A 78 -6.15 -10.85 -18.96
N LEU A 79 -6.87 -11.95 -18.70
CA LEU A 79 -7.65 -12.14 -17.48
C LEU A 79 -6.75 -12.25 -16.25
N ARG A 80 -5.65 -13.01 -16.33
CA ARG A 80 -4.68 -13.11 -15.24
C ARG A 80 -4.01 -11.76 -14.95
N GLU A 81 -3.62 -11.04 -15.99
CA GLU A 81 -3.07 -9.68 -15.87
C GLU A 81 -4.10 -8.71 -15.26
N ALA A 82 -5.35 -8.74 -15.73
CA ALA A 82 -6.41 -7.89 -15.22
C ALA A 82 -6.76 -8.20 -13.76
N ILE A 83 -6.88 -9.47 -13.37
CA ILE A 83 -7.14 -9.89 -11.99
C ILE A 83 -5.99 -9.44 -11.07
N ASN A 84 -4.74 -9.68 -11.50
CA ASN A 84 -3.55 -9.25 -10.77
C ASN A 84 -3.37 -7.73 -10.73
N ALA A 85 -3.88 -6.99 -11.71
CA ALA A 85 -3.85 -5.52 -11.76
C ALA A 85 -5.04 -4.88 -11.03
N SER A 86 -6.19 -5.55 -10.96
CA SER A 86 -7.40 -5.09 -10.26
C SER A 86 -7.30 -5.27 -8.76
N GLY A 87 -6.53 -6.26 -8.32
CA GLY A 87 -5.77 -6.09 -7.09
C GLY A 87 -4.63 -5.13 -7.37
N ARG A 88 -4.86 -3.81 -7.42
CA ARG A 88 -3.75 -2.85 -7.48
C ARG A 88 -2.77 -3.28 -6.39
N PRO A 89 -1.50 -3.60 -6.71
CA PRO A 89 -0.59 -4.12 -5.70
C PRO A 89 -0.67 -3.20 -4.50
N ALA A 90 -0.80 -3.73 -3.28
CA ALA A 90 -0.87 -2.88 -2.10
C ALA A 90 0.35 -1.93 -2.03
N THR A 91 1.47 -2.33 -2.65
CA THR A 91 2.65 -1.52 -2.95
C THR A 91 2.36 -0.28 -3.81
N GLU A 92 1.50 -0.37 -4.83
CA GLU A 92 1.11 0.73 -5.70
C GLU A 92 0.13 1.69 -5.01
N ILE A 93 -0.78 1.17 -4.19
CA ILE A 93 -1.66 1.99 -3.34
C ILE A 93 -0.82 2.80 -2.36
N LEU A 94 0.08 2.13 -1.62
CA LEU A 94 1.04 2.79 -0.72
C LEU A 94 1.87 3.84 -1.46
N SER A 95 2.36 3.52 -2.68
CA SER A 95 3.12 4.47 -3.50
C SER A 95 2.31 5.69 -3.91
N THR A 96 1.01 5.53 -4.11
CA THR A 96 0.11 6.63 -4.49
C THR A 96 -0.11 7.54 -3.29
N TRP A 97 -0.35 6.98 -2.11
CA TRP A 97 -0.51 7.74 -0.86
C TRP A 97 0.76 8.50 -0.50
N ARG A 98 1.91 7.82 -0.49
CA ARG A 98 3.20 8.45 -0.17
C ARG A 98 3.60 9.53 -1.17
N ARG A 99 3.29 9.37 -2.46
CA ARG A 99 3.51 10.45 -3.45
C ARG A 99 2.66 11.70 -3.19
N ARG A 100 1.43 11.55 -2.68
CA ARG A 100 0.58 12.70 -2.31
C ARG A 100 1.12 13.41 -1.06
N ALA A 101 1.74 12.66 -0.15
CA ALA A 101 2.36 13.15 1.07
C ALA A 101 3.70 13.88 0.85
N VAL A 102 4.14 14.11 -0.39
CA VAL A 102 5.35 14.88 -0.69
C VAL A 102 5.01 16.34 -0.97
N PRO A 103 5.50 17.30 -0.16
CA PRO A 103 5.21 18.71 -0.36
C PRO A 103 5.92 19.28 -1.61
N LEU A 104 5.17 20.01 -2.44
CA LEU A 104 5.63 20.52 -3.73
C LEU A 104 6.04 22.00 -3.72
N ASP A 105 5.52 22.81 -2.81
CA ASP A 105 5.95 24.20 -2.67
C ASP A 105 7.21 24.31 -1.78
N ALA A 106 7.99 25.37 -1.98
CA ALA A 106 9.28 25.52 -1.32
C ALA A 106 9.17 25.66 0.20
N VAL A 107 8.10 26.28 0.70
CA VAL A 107 7.93 26.56 2.13
C VAL A 107 7.60 25.27 2.87
N THR A 108 6.58 24.53 2.42
CA THR A 108 6.19 23.26 3.03
C THR A 108 7.27 22.19 2.87
N ARG A 109 7.98 22.16 1.73
CA ARG A 109 9.14 21.25 1.54
C ARG A 109 10.26 21.55 2.53
N THR A 110 10.59 22.82 2.75
CA THR A 110 11.63 23.21 3.71
C THR A 110 11.22 22.79 5.12
N ALA A 111 10.00 23.13 5.54
CA ALA A 111 9.48 22.73 6.86
C ALA A 111 9.45 21.21 7.03
N HIS A 112 9.05 20.45 6.01
CA HIS A 112 9.05 18.99 6.06
C HIS A 112 10.45 18.42 6.25
N ARG A 113 11.44 18.91 5.48
CA ARG A 113 12.83 18.48 5.61
C ARG A 113 13.42 18.81 6.97
N GLU A 114 13.08 19.96 7.54
CA GLU A 114 13.49 20.33 8.90
C GLU A 114 12.93 19.36 9.95
N VAL A 115 11.66 18.98 9.84
CA VAL A 115 11.04 17.98 10.72
C VAL A 115 11.75 16.63 10.60
N LEU A 116 11.96 16.13 9.37
CA LEU A 116 12.63 14.84 9.14
C LEU A 116 14.07 14.83 9.69
N ARG A 117 14.82 15.92 9.49
CA ARG A 117 16.18 16.07 10.01
C ARG A 117 16.22 16.15 11.53
N ALA A 118 15.23 16.79 12.16
CA ALA A 118 15.12 16.84 13.62
C ALA A 118 14.91 15.46 14.24
N PHE A 119 14.01 14.65 13.64
CA PHE A 119 13.83 13.25 14.04
C PHE A 119 15.12 12.45 13.88
N ALA A 120 15.79 12.54 12.74
CA ALA A 120 17.03 11.82 12.48
C ALA A 120 18.16 12.20 13.45
N ALA A 121 18.22 13.47 13.89
CA ALA A 121 19.27 13.97 14.77
C ALA A 121 19.01 13.70 16.26
N SER A 122 17.75 13.64 16.69
CA SER A 122 17.39 13.66 18.12
C SER A 122 16.42 12.56 18.56
N GLY A 123 15.82 11.84 17.63
CA GLY A 123 14.72 10.91 17.89
C GLY A 123 13.38 11.56 18.21
N ALA A 124 13.28 12.89 18.08
CA ALA A 124 12.08 13.65 18.39
C ALA A 124 11.78 14.71 17.30
N PRO A 125 10.50 15.13 17.15
CA PRO A 125 10.15 16.25 16.30
C PRO A 125 10.74 17.57 16.84
N PRO A 126 10.90 18.62 16.01
CA PRO A 126 11.38 19.91 16.47
C PRO A 126 10.41 20.56 17.46
N VAL A 127 10.95 21.27 18.44
CA VAL A 127 10.15 22.06 19.38
C VAL A 127 9.82 23.41 18.71
N GLY A 128 8.70 23.45 18.00
CA GLY A 128 8.22 24.65 17.29
C GLY A 128 8.17 24.47 15.77
N GLY A 129 7.62 25.48 15.09
CA GLY A 129 7.39 25.49 13.65
C GLY A 129 6.34 26.54 13.29
N THR A 130 6.27 26.95 12.02
CA THR A 130 5.19 27.87 11.60
C THR A 130 3.88 27.09 11.53
N THR A 131 2.87 27.51 12.29
CA THR A 131 1.58 26.80 12.41
C THR A 131 0.96 26.51 11.03
N LYS A 132 1.01 27.48 10.11
CA LYS A 132 0.47 27.33 8.76
C LYS A 132 1.19 26.27 7.91
N ALA A 133 2.51 26.16 8.02
CA ALA A 133 3.23 25.13 7.27
C ALA A 133 2.95 23.74 7.84
N LEU A 134 2.86 23.61 9.16
CA LEU A 134 2.50 22.36 9.82
C LEU A 134 1.06 21.93 9.51
N GLU A 135 0.12 22.87 9.48
CA GLU A 135 -1.27 22.63 9.03
C GLU A 135 -1.30 22.15 7.57
N ALA A 136 -0.57 22.82 6.66
CA ALA A 136 -0.50 22.39 5.27
C ALA A 136 0.11 20.99 5.11
N LEU A 137 1.17 20.68 5.87
CA LEU A 137 1.77 19.34 5.89
C LEU A 137 0.83 18.29 6.48
N HIS A 138 -0.03 18.68 7.44
CA HIS A 138 -1.05 17.81 8.02
C HIS A 138 -2.12 17.43 7.00
N GLU A 139 -2.63 18.40 6.25
CA GLU A 139 -3.63 18.19 5.20
C GLU A 139 -3.09 17.36 4.02
N LEU A 140 -1.79 17.49 3.74
CA LEU A 140 -1.09 16.66 2.74
C LEU A 140 -0.82 15.23 3.22
N ASP A 141 -1.04 14.91 4.50
CA ASP A 141 -0.62 13.65 5.13
C ASP A 141 0.91 13.43 5.07
N ALA A 142 1.70 14.51 4.98
CA ALA A 142 3.15 14.46 5.15
C ALA A 142 3.52 14.30 6.63
N ILE A 143 2.73 14.93 7.50
CA ILE A 143 2.81 14.80 8.96
C ILE A 143 1.42 14.56 9.55
N ARG A 144 1.34 14.11 10.80
CA ARG A 144 0.12 14.15 11.60
C ARG A 144 0.35 14.96 12.87
N LEU A 145 -0.59 15.85 13.18
CA LEU A 145 -0.61 16.60 14.42
C LEU A 145 -1.51 15.88 15.42
N SER A 146 -1.08 15.87 16.68
CA SER A 146 -1.89 15.50 17.83
C SER A 146 -2.98 16.55 18.09
N PRO A 147 -4.01 16.25 18.91
CA PRO A 147 -5.00 17.24 19.33
C PRO A 147 -4.39 18.49 19.98
N GLU A 148 -3.22 18.37 20.59
CA GLU A 148 -2.46 19.48 21.19
C GLU A 148 -1.63 20.28 20.17
N GLY A 149 -1.74 19.98 18.87
CA GLY A 149 -1.01 20.64 17.79
C GLY A 149 0.46 20.26 17.67
N LYS A 150 0.91 19.22 18.38
CA LYS A 150 2.29 18.69 18.28
C LYS A 150 2.41 17.66 17.18
N ILE A 151 3.56 17.59 16.52
CA ILE A 151 3.85 16.56 15.51
C ILE A 151 3.86 15.19 16.19
N ALA A 152 2.90 14.34 15.82
CA ALA A 152 2.79 12.95 16.26
C ALA A 152 3.45 12.00 15.27
N VAL A 153 3.38 12.30 13.97
CA VAL A 153 3.93 11.49 12.88
C VAL A 153 4.57 12.40 11.84
N ALA A 154 5.70 11.99 11.27
CA ALA A 154 6.27 12.59 10.08
C ALA A 154 6.99 11.50 9.28
N TYR A 155 6.35 10.97 8.23
CA TYR A 155 6.82 9.73 7.60
C TYR A 155 8.27 9.86 7.12
N PRO A 156 9.15 8.91 7.48
CA PRO A 156 8.85 7.59 8.06
C PRO A 156 8.71 7.51 9.60
N PHE A 157 8.91 8.60 10.34
CA PHE A 157 9.04 8.61 11.79
C PHE A 157 7.70 8.70 12.56
N SER A 158 7.73 8.13 13.77
CA SER A 158 6.72 8.27 14.82
C SER A 158 7.30 8.99 16.03
N ALA A 159 6.54 9.93 16.61
CA ALA A 159 6.91 10.59 17.88
C ALA A 159 6.61 9.71 19.10
N THR A 160 5.78 8.68 18.95
CA THR A 160 5.46 7.72 20.02
C THR A 160 6.11 6.36 19.75
N PRO A 161 6.44 5.59 20.80
CA PRO A 161 6.98 4.25 20.63
C PRO A 161 6.08 3.36 19.79
N THR A 162 6.67 2.70 18.79
CA THR A 162 6.05 1.65 17.99
C THR A 162 6.85 0.36 18.13
N ARG A 163 6.35 -0.74 17.55
CA ARG A 163 7.12 -2.00 17.48
C ARG A 163 8.38 -1.87 16.63
N HIS A 164 8.44 -0.90 15.72
CA HIS A 164 9.53 -0.73 14.75
C HIS A 164 10.52 0.32 15.28
N ARG A 165 11.51 -0.12 16.04
CA ARG A 165 12.60 0.73 16.52
C ARG A 165 13.74 0.72 15.51
N VAL A 166 14.28 1.89 15.19
CA VAL A 166 15.40 2.03 14.26
C VAL A 166 16.54 2.79 14.92
N ARG A 167 17.72 2.18 14.96
CA ARG A 167 18.98 2.80 15.38
C ARG A 167 19.67 3.37 14.13
N ILE A 168 19.86 4.68 14.07
CA ILE A 168 20.49 5.40 12.95
C ILE A 168 21.96 5.66 13.29
N ALA A 169 22.86 5.31 12.37
CA ALA A 169 24.30 5.55 12.46
C ALA A 169 24.92 5.10 13.81
N ASP A 170 24.34 4.05 14.42
CA ASP A 170 24.69 3.56 15.75
C ASP A 170 24.67 4.64 16.85
N GLN A 171 23.87 5.71 16.69
CA GLN A 171 23.86 6.91 17.55
C GLN A 171 22.48 7.35 18.04
N VAL A 172 21.48 7.38 17.16
CA VAL A 172 20.13 7.89 17.47
C VAL A 172 19.12 6.77 17.38
N ASP A 173 18.22 6.68 18.35
CA ASP A 173 17.08 5.77 18.31
C ASP A 173 15.82 6.53 17.91
N VAL A 174 15.10 5.99 16.94
CA VAL A 174 13.82 6.52 16.45
C VAL A 174 12.80 5.40 16.39
N TYR A 175 11.53 5.77 16.27
CA TYR A 175 10.44 4.84 15.96
C TYR A 175 9.92 5.11 14.56
N ALA A 176 9.59 4.05 13.84
CA ALA A 176 8.97 4.12 12.52
C ALA A 176 7.50 3.70 12.60
N MET A 177 6.66 4.25 11.75
CA MET A 177 5.22 3.94 11.75
C MET A 177 4.91 2.51 11.30
N CYS A 178 5.67 1.99 10.32
CA CYS A 178 5.47 0.64 9.79
C CYS A 178 6.78 0.00 9.30
N ALA A 179 6.70 -1.25 8.83
CA ALA A 179 7.86 -1.99 8.33
C ALA A 179 8.54 -1.30 7.12
N VAL A 180 7.75 -0.80 6.16
CA VAL A 180 8.29 -0.11 4.97
C VAL A 180 8.89 1.25 5.34
N ASP A 181 8.27 1.95 6.28
CA ASP A 181 8.80 3.22 6.79
C ASP A 181 10.15 2.99 7.51
N ALA A 182 10.27 1.92 8.30
CA ALA A 182 11.53 1.55 8.97
C ALA A 182 12.65 1.29 7.95
N LEU A 183 12.37 0.51 6.90
CA LEU A 183 13.30 0.26 5.79
C LEU A 183 13.64 1.55 5.02
N GLY A 184 12.71 2.51 5.01
CA GLY A 184 12.79 3.79 4.31
C GLY A 184 13.69 4.84 4.96
N ILE A 185 14.09 4.66 6.22
CA ILE A 185 14.96 5.61 6.94
C ILE A 185 16.38 5.62 6.37
N ALA A 186 16.99 4.43 6.17
CA ALA A 186 18.35 4.34 5.64
C ALA A 186 18.56 5.00 4.25
N PRO A 187 17.73 4.72 3.22
CA PRO A 187 17.91 5.33 1.91
C PRO A 187 17.55 6.82 1.92
N MET A 188 16.64 7.27 2.78
CA MET A 188 16.31 8.70 2.94
C MET A 188 17.49 9.50 3.50
N LEU A 189 18.22 8.94 4.47
CA LEU A 189 19.32 9.62 5.15
C LEU A 189 20.69 9.35 4.51
N GLY A 190 20.80 8.31 3.68
CA GLY A 190 22.10 7.81 3.21
C GLY A 190 22.96 7.26 4.37
N GLN A 191 22.34 6.73 5.42
CA GLN A 191 23.00 6.27 6.64
C GLN A 191 22.68 4.80 6.94
N ASP A 192 23.62 4.14 7.61
CA ASP A 192 23.44 2.79 8.14
C ASP A 192 22.34 2.77 9.22
N THR A 193 21.57 1.68 9.27
CA THR A 193 20.51 1.49 10.26
C THR A 193 20.46 0.07 10.81
N VAL A 194 20.01 -0.07 12.05
CA VAL A 194 19.59 -1.34 12.65
C VAL A 194 18.14 -1.23 13.07
N ILE A 195 17.28 -2.03 12.45
CA ILE A 195 15.85 -2.10 12.75
C ILE A 195 15.63 -3.28 13.69
N GLN A 196 14.92 -3.03 14.79
CA GLN A 196 14.38 -4.04 15.68
C GLN A 196 12.85 -3.99 15.61
N SER A 197 12.24 -5.12 15.32
CA SER A 197 10.79 -5.30 15.24
C SER A 197 10.37 -6.64 15.84
N ALA A 198 9.07 -6.91 15.84
CA ALA A 198 8.51 -8.17 16.30
C ALA A 198 7.36 -8.59 15.39
N ASP A 199 7.30 -9.88 15.07
CA ASP A 199 6.19 -10.49 14.34
C ASP A 199 4.88 -10.22 15.10
N PRO A 200 3.83 -9.70 14.43
CA PRO A 200 2.58 -9.35 15.09
C PRO A 200 1.78 -10.57 15.57
N THR A 201 2.11 -11.79 15.13
CA THR A 201 1.37 -13.02 15.47
C THR A 201 1.85 -13.65 16.77
N ASP A 202 3.17 -13.73 16.96
CA ASP A 202 3.79 -14.46 18.07
C ASP A 202 4.81 -13.63 18.88
N GLY A 203 5.11 -12.41 18.45
CA GLY A 203 6.07 -11.52 19.09
C GLY A 203 7.53 -11.92 18.89
N SER A 204 7.83 -12.89 18.01
CA SER A 204 9.21 -13.27 17.70
C SER A 204 10.00 -12.08 17.14
N GLY A 205 11.25 -11.96 17.58
CA GLY A 205 12.10 -10.82 17.21
C GLY A 205 12.52 -10.86 15.74
N ILE A 206 12.51 -9.70 15.10
CA ILE A 206 12.97 -9.51 13.72
C ILE A 206 13.98 -8.36 13.73
N THR A 207 15.18 -8.62 13.21
CA THR A 207 16.25 -7.62 13.09
C THR A 207 16.63 -7.45 11.63
N VAL A 208 16.66 -6.20 11.17
CA VAL A 208 17.17 -5.86 9.82
C VAL A 208 18.33 -4.90 9.97
N VAL A 209 19.53 -5.34 9.57
CA VAL A 209 20.74 -4.53 9.60
C VAL A 209 21.04 -4.08 8.18
N ARG A 210 20.99 -2.77 7.95
CA ARG A 210 21.40 -2.18 6.67
C ARG A 210 22.69 -1.41 6.85
N ARG A 211 23.73 -1.87 6.16
CA ARG A 211 25.02 -1.21 6.05
C ARG A 211 25.26 -0.80 4.60
N THR A 212 26.21 0.10 4.38
CA THR A 212 26.60 0.52 3.02
C THR A 212 26.82 -0.70 2.11
N GLY A 213 25.95 -0.85 1.09
CA GLY A 213 26.03 -1.93 0.09
C GLY A 213 25.46 -3.29 0.50
N SER A 214 24.94 -3.48 1.72
CA SER A 214 24.35 -4.75 2.13
C SER A 214 23.21 -4.61 3.15
N THR A 215 22.18 -5.45 3.01
CA THR A 215 21.10 -5.59 3.98
C THR A 215 21.08 -7.04 4.46
N HIS A 216 21.03 -7.25 5.77
CA HIS A 216 20.90 -8.56 6.40
C HIS A 216 19.62 -8.60 7.23
N TRP A 217 18.85 -9.67 7.08
CA TRP A 217 17.60 -9.91 7.78
C TRP A 217 17.74 -11.15 8.64
N ASP A 218 17.35 -11.02 9.91
CA ASP A 218 17.25 -12.12 10.86
C ASP A 218 15.84 -12.12 11.47
N PRO A 219 15.04 -13.17 11.26
CA PRO A 219 15.34 -14.38 10.52
C PRO A 219 15.48 -14.14 9.01
N ALA A 220 16.32 -14.95 8.34
CA ALA A 220 16.54 -14.88 6.90
C ALA A 220 15.29 -15.15 6.05
N GLY A 221 14.27 -15.80 6.63
CA GLY A 221 12.97 -16.05 6.02
C GLY A 221 11.94 -14.94 6.22
N ALA A 222 12.32 -13.84 6.86
CA ALA A 222 11.41 -12.73 7.15
C ALA A 222 10.89 -12.08 5.86
N VAL A 223 9.63 -11.65 5.92
CA VAL A 223 8.89 -11.00 4.82
C VAL A 223 8.15 -9.77 5.32
N VAL A 224 7.60 -8.97 4.41
CA VAL A 224 6.73 -7.84 4.73
C VAL A 224 5.35 -8.09 4.14
N PHE A 225 4.31 -7.90 4.93
CA PHE A 225 2.95 -7.78 4.41
C PHE A 225 2.60 -6.30 4.26
N ILE A 226 2.00 -5.94 3.14
CA ILE A 226 1.48 -4.61 2.88
C ILE A 226 -0.03 -4.72 2.73
N GLY A 227 -0.75 -4.18 3.71
CA GLY A 227 -2.20 -4.08 3.70
C GLY A 227 -2.68 -2.64 3.68
N ALA A 228 -3.91 -2.44 3.23
CA ALA A 228 -4.55 -1.14 3.21
C ALA A 228 -6.01 -1.29 3.60
N ASP A 229 -6.52 -0.45 4.50
CA ASP A 229 -7.96 -0.34 4.70
C ASP A 229 -8.60 0.26 3.41
N PRO A 230 -9.57 -0.42 2.78
CA PRO A 230 -10.28 0.10 1.62
C PRO A 230 -11.12 1.35 1.91
N GLY A 231 -11.39 1.67 3.18
CA GLY A 231 -12.17 2.84 3.60
C GLY A 231 -11.50 4.19 3.34
N GLY A 232 -10.18 4.20 3.14
CA GLY A 232 -9.40 5.43 2.95
C GLY A 232 -9.33 6.32 4.19
N GLY A 233 -8.47 7.33 4.14
CA GLY A 233 -8.15 8.22 5.25
C GLY A 233 -6.65 8.46 5.36
N PRO A 234 -6.17 9.12 6.44
CA PRO A 234 -4.75 9.38 6.66
C PRO A 234 -3.96 8.08 6.71
N SER A 235 -2.74 8.06 6.17
CA SER A 235 -1.94 6.83 6.09
C SER A 235 -1.65 6.22 7.47
N ALA A 236 -1.59 7.05 8.51
CA ALA A 236 -1.33 6.63 9.89
C ALA A 236 -2.48 5.76 10.42
N ASP A 237 -3.70 6.09 10.00
CA ASP A 237 -4.93 5.48 10.51
C ASP A 237 -5.40 4.31 9.62
N CYS A 238 -5.03 4.31 8.33
CA CYS A 238 -5.59 3.39 7.33
C CYS A 238 -4.63 2.30 6.85
N CYS A 239 -3.31 2.42 7.08
CA CYS A 239 -2.36 1.44 6.55
C CYS A 239 -1.31 0.99 7.55
N CYS A 240 -0.79 1.88 8.40
CA CYS A 240 0.39 1.57 9.21
C CYS A 240 0.20 0.40 10.19
N ASP A 241 -1.02 0.19 10.71
CA ASP A 241 -1.34 -0.96 11.57
C ASP A 241 -1.21 -2.32 10.87
N TYR A 242 -1.34 -2.34 9.54
CA TYR A 242 -1.33 -3.54 8.72
C TYR A 242 -0.05 -3.71 7.88
N LEU A 243 0.90 -2.77 7.94
CA LEU A 243 2.20 -2.88 7.24
C LEU A 243 3.28 -3.43 8.18
N ASN A 244 3.39 -4.75 8.28
CA ASN A 244 4.25 -5.40 9.27
C ASN A 244 5.28 -6.37 8.67
N PHE A 245 6.38 -6.54 9.42
CA PHE A 245 7.29 -7.65 9.25
C PHE A 245 6.68 -8.93 9.80
N PHE A 246 6.98 -10.05 9.17
CA PHE A 246 6.69 -11.38 9.68
C PHE A 246 7.97 -12.21 9.66
N ALA A 247 8.19 -13.01 10.69
CA ALA A 247 9.39 -13.83 10.85
C ALA A 247 9.50 -14.89 9.74
N THR A 248 8.37 -15.35 9.20
CA THR A 248 8.32 -16.27 8.07
C THR A 248 7.17 -15.94 7.11
N ARG A 249 7.31 -16.37 5.85
CA ARG A 249 6.22 -16.32 4.87
C ARG A 249 4.96 -17.07 5.35
N ALA A 250 5.13 -18.24 5.99
CA ALA A 250 4.00 -19.02 6.50
C ALA A 250 3.22 -18.28 7.59
N ALA A 251 3.92 -17.54 8.47
CA ALA A 251 3.27 -16.70 9.48
C ALA A 251 2.46 -15.57 8.83
N ALA A 252 3.02 -14.91 7.80
CA ALA A 252 2.31 -13.89 7.04
C ALA A 252 1.07 -14.46 6.33
N GLU A 253 1.17 -15.63 5.69
CA GLU A 253 0.05 -16.29 5.01
C GLU A 253 -1.06 -16.69 5.98
N ALA A 254 -0.70 -17.25 7.14
CA ALA A 254 -1.66 -17.59 8.20
C ALA A 254 -2.36 -16.34 8.74
N TRP A 255 -1.61 -15.25 8.95
CA TRP A 255 -2.19 -13.97 9.37
C TRP A 255 -3.13 -13.41 8.31
N THR A 256 -2.75 -13.41 7.03
CA THR A 256 -3.62 -12.95 5.92
C THR A 256 -4.91 -13.78 5.83
N ALA A 257 -4.83 -15.10 5.98
CA ALA A 257 -6.00 -15.98 5.98
C ALA A 257 -6.96 -15.69 7.15
N ALA A 258 -6.41 -15.31 8.32
CA ALA A 258 -7.18 -14.93 9.50
C ALA A 258 -7.76 -13.51 9.42
N HIS A 259 -7.27 -12.66 8.52
CA HIS A 259 -7.70 -11.26 8.36
C HIS A 259 -8.20 -10.96 6.94
N PRO A 260 -9.23 -11.66 6.43
CA PRO A 260 -9.74 -11.50 5.07
C PRO A 260 -10.29 -10.08 4.78
N GLN A 261 -10.60 -9.31 5.82
CA GLN A 261 -11.02 -7.90 5.72
C GLN A 261 -9.88 -6.94 5.37
N VAL A 262 -8.61 -7.36 5.49
CA VAL A 262 -7.43 -6.55 5.19
C VAL A 262 -6.85 -6.98 3.84
N PRO A 263 -7.28 -6.37 2.71
CA PRO A 263 -6.67 -6.67 1.43
C PRO A 263 -5.20 -6.26 1.45
N GLY A 264 -4.33 -7.13 0.94
CA GLY A 264 -2.91 -6.86 0.94
C GLY A 264 -2.08 -7.90 0.20
N GLN A 265 -0.76 -7.70 0.24
CA GLN A 265 0.22 -8.52 -0.46
C GLN A 265 1.41 -8.81 0.45
N ILE A 266 1.86 -10.06 0.44
CA ILE A 266 3.15 -10.45 1.04
C ILE A 266 4.24 -10.24 0.00
N ILE A 267 5.23 -9.41 0.33
CA ILE A 267 6.38 -9.13 -0.51
C ILE A 267 7.66 -9.65 0.15
N ASN A 268 8.64 -10.00 -0.69
CA ASN A 268 9.95 -10.45 -0.22
C ASN A 268 10.86 -9.28 0.19
N GLN A 269 12.04 -9.59 0.74
CA GLN A 269 13.00 -8.61 1.25
C GLN A 269 13.44 -7.60 0.18
N ARG A 270 13.81 -8.08 -1.02
CA ARG A 270 14.24 -7.22 -2.13
C ARG A 270 13.11 -6.28 -2.57
N GLU A 271 11.90 -6.81 -2.73
CA GLU A 271 10.73 -6.00 -3.08
C GLU A 271 10.45 -4.92 -2.03
N ALA A 272 10.61 -5.24 -0.75
CA ALA A 272 10.39 -4.30 0.35
C ALA A 272 11.48 -3.21 0.40
N GLU A 273 12.74 -3.60 0.20
CA GLU A 273 13.88 -2.66 0.10
C GLU A 273 13.74 -1.73 -1.10
N ASP A 274 13.44 -2.28 -2.28
CA ASP A 274 13.23 -1.50 -3.51
C ASP A 274 12.05 -0.53 -3.36
N LEU A 275 10.97 -0.97 -2.71
CA LEU A 275 9.83 -0.11 -2.40
C LEU A 275 10.24 1.03 -1.46
N ALA A 276 10.92 0.72 -0.36
CA ALA A 276 11.37 1.72 0.60
C ALA A 276 12.28 2.78 -0.05
N VAL A 277 13.21 2.37 -0.92
CA VAL A 277 14.06 3.29 -1.70
C VAL A 277 13.22 4.21 -2.58
N ARG A 278 12.26 3.65 -3.34
CA ARG A 278 11.38 4.45 -4.21
C ARG A 278 10.55 5.46 -3.43
N LEU A 279 10.06 5.09 -2.26
CA LEU A 279 9.17 5.93 -1.45
C LEU A 279 9.91 7.06 -0.73
N PHE A 280 11.12 6.79 -0.21
CA PHE A 280 11.77 7.70 0.75
C PHE A 280 13.11 8.26 0.28
N GLY A 281 13.79 7.62 -0.68
CA GLY A 281 15.16 7.98 -1.07
C GLY A 281 15.33 9.43 -1.53
N HIS A 282 14.29 10.00 -2.15
CA HIS A 282 14.32 11.35 -2.73
C HIS A 282 13.89 12.47 -1.76
N LEU A 283 13.43 12.15 -0.54
CA LEU A 283 12.79 13.17 0.32
C LEU A 283 13.75 14.26 0.80
N LEU A 284 15.03 13.92 1.01
CA LEU A 284 16.07 14.83 1.50
C LEU A 284 17.11 15.24 0.44
N GLU A 285 16.98 14.77 -0.80
CA GLU A 285 17.81 15.20 -1.94
C GLU A 285 17.54 16.67 -2.27
N GLU A 286 18.56 17.46 -2.63
CA GLU A 286 18.38 18.89 -2.92
C GLU A 286 17.59 19.16 -4.20
#